data_AF-C8WSU2-F1
#
_entry.id   AF-C8WSU2-F1
#
_cell.length_a   1.000
_cell.length_b   1.000
_cell.length_c   1.000
_cell.angle_alpha   90.00
_cell.angle_beta   90.00
_cell.angle_gamma   90.00
#
_symmetry.space_group_name_H-M   'P 1'
#
loop_
_entity.id
_entity.type
_entity.pdbx_description
1 polymer ?
#
loop_
_entity_poly.entity_id
_entity_poly.type
_entity_poly.pdbx_seq_one_letter_code
_entity_poly.pdbx_strand_id
1 'polypeptide(L)'
;MCESDITMQELIEEYRLNRRLLLARLREMDRSARERQQTLQRIRSMSWPKWLRLDLEQYADTKDRQYLEVFVYQAEAVWESLTPKQQMAVQEIRRVIQELREEEMDRSYLRSMARDMLFTLAQMSRYGAVQERLLWEREELSRHRVTRAAAVQEALERLAAQESFEDELLALLSGEAEERPRVRVSFHQLSPQQCEALKLALQGFSRKEIAEMLHVRKGTADVHVRRGRKKFKNGVQLALDLGDDEP
;
A
#
# COMPACT_ATOMS: atom_id res chain seq x y z
N MET A 1 -26.46 -19.40 18.21
CA MET A 1 -25.66 -18.78 17.14
C MET A 1 -26.52 -18.77 15.90
N CYS A 2 -26.84 -17.59 15.36
CA CYS A 2 -27.67 -17.50 14.14
C CYS A 2 -26.80 -17.75 12.91
N GLU A 3 -27.36 -18.36 11.86
CA GLU A 3 -26.68 -18.58 10.57
C GLU A 3 -26.12 -17.28 9.95
N SER A 4 -26.70 -16.13 10.30
CA SER A 4 -26.20 -14.78 9.95
C SER A 4 -24.85 -14.41 10.58
N ASP A 5 -24.53 -14.94 11.76
CA ASP A 5 -23.27 -14.66 12.45
C ASP A 5 -22.12 -15.49 11.88
N ILE A 6 -22.41 -16.73 11.47
CA ILE A 6 -21.47 -17.65 10.83
C ILE A 6 -21.08 -17.11 9.44
N THR A 7 -22.08 -16.72 8.63
CA THR A 7 -21.85 -16.12 7.31
C THR A 7 -21.10 -14.80 7.36
N MET A 8 -21.29 -13.98 8.40
CA MET A 8 -20.52 -12.74 8.57
C MET A 8 -19.06 -13.01 8.96
N GLN A 9 -18.81 -14.00 9.83
CA GLN A 9 -17.44 -14.40 10.19
C GLN A 9 -16.67 -14.97 9.00
N GLU A 10 -17.31 -15.79 8.18
CA GLU A 10 -16.74 -16.32 6.94
C GLU A 10 -16.36 -15.19 5.96
N LEU A 11 -17.23 -14.19 5.77
CA LEU A 11 -16.92 -13.02 4.94
C LEU A 11 -15.76 -12.18 5.49
N ILE A 12 -15.65 -12.04 6.82
CA ILE A 12 -14.52 -11.35 7.47
C ILE A 12 -13.21 -12.10 7.23
N GLU A 13 -13.21 -13.43 7.38
CA GLU A 13 -12.03 -14.26 7.17
C GLU A 13 -11.60 -14.27 5.70
N GLU A 14 -12.54 -14.40 4.78
CA GLU A 14 -12.31 -14.30 3.33
C GLU A 14 -11.71 -12.94 2.96
N TYR A 15 -12.27 -11.84 3.48
CA TYR A 15 -11.74 -10.51 3.26
C TYR A 15 -10.30 -10.36 3.79
N ARG A 16 -10.03 -10.82 5.01
CA ARG A 16 -8.70 -10.76 5.64
C ARG A 16 -7.67 -11.58 4.85
N LEU A 17 -8.05 -12.78 4.40
CA LEU A 17 -7.20 -13.65 3.59
C LEU A 17 -6.86 -12.98 2.26
N ASN A 18 -7.87 -12.52 1.52
CA ASN A 18 -7.69 -11.86 0.23
C ASN A 18 -6.86 -10.58 0.36
N ARG A 19 -7.05 -9.81 1.44
CA ARG A 19 -6.24 -8.63 1.77
C ARG A 19 -4.77 -8.98 1.98
N ARG A 20 -4.47 -10.01 2.79
CA ARG A 20 -3.08 -10.45 3.04
C ARG A 20 -2.39 -10.91 1.76
N LEU A 21 -3.07 -11.70 0.95
CA LEU A 21 -2.55 -12.19 -0.33
C LEU A 21 -2.28 -11.03 -1.30
N LEU A 22 -3.22 -10.08 -1.40
CA LEU A 22 -3.07 -8.89 -2.24
C LEU A 22 -1.84 -8.08 -1.83
N LEU A 23 -1.69 -7.77 -0.54
CA LEU A 23 -0.56 -7.00 -0.02
C LEU A 23 0.78 -7.73 -0.21
N ALA A 24 0.81 -9.05 -0.01
CA ALA A 24 2.01 -9.84 -0.24
C ALA A 24 2.48 -9.74 -1.70
N ARG A 25 1.55 -9.88 -2.65
CA ARG A 25 1.84 -9.78 -4.10
C ARG A 25 2.29 -8.39 -4.52
N LEU A 26 1.70 -7.34 -3.96
CA LEU A 26 2.14 -5.97 -4.25
C LEU A 26 3.56 -5.70 -3.75
N ARG A 27 3.89 -6.16 -2.54
CA ARG A 27 5.25 -6.05 -1.99
C ARG A 27 6.28 -6.84 -2.80
N GLU A 28 5.87 -7.95 -3.40
CA GLU A 28 6.71 -8.74 -4.32
C GLU A 28 6.94 -7.96 -5.62
N MET A 29 5.87 -7.44 -6.22
CA MET A 29 5.95 -6.59 -7.41
C MET A 29 6.85 -5.36 -7.20
N ASP A 30 6.75 -4.68 -6.06
CA ASP A 30 7.59 -3.52 -5.75
C ASP A 30 9.07 -3.89 -5.63
N ARG A 31 9.36 -5.05 -5.03
CA ARG A 31 10.74 -5.57 -4.95
C ARG A 31 11.28 -5.86 -6.34
N SER A 32 10.53 -6.59 -7.16
CA SER A 32 10.93 -6.88 -8.55
C SER A 32 11.08 -5.60 -9.37
N ALA A 33 10.23 -4.59 -9.18
CA ALA A 33 10.35 -3.30 -9.85
C ALA A 33 11.65 -2.57 -9.52
N ARG A 34 12.07 -2.58 -8.25
CA ARG A 34 13.34 -1.98 -7.82
C ARG A 34 14.55 -2.74 -8.39
N GLU A 35 14.52 -4.07 -8.38
CA GLU A 35 15.58 -4.91 -8.95
C GLU A 35 15.73 -4.67 -10.46
N ARG A 36 14.62 -4.58 -11.20
CA ARG A 36 14.64 -4.23 -12.63
C ARG A 36 15.18 -2.83 -12.86
N GLN A 37 14.79 -1.86 -12.03
CA GLN A 37 15.30 -0.49 -12.14
C GLN A 37 16.81 -0.44 -11.96
N GLN A 38 17.37 -1.15 -10.97
CA GLN A 38 18.81 -1.26 -10.76
C GLN A 38 19.50 -1.95 -11.96
N THR A 39 18.91 -3.04 -12.46
CA THR A 39 19.40 -3.77 -13.63
C THR A 39 19.48 -2.86 -14.86
N LEU A 40 18.40 -2.13 -15.15
CA LEU A 40 18.32 -1.21 -16.29
C LEU A 40 19.24 0.00 -16.14
N GLN A 41 19.40 0.54 -14.93
CA GLN A 41 20.38 1.60 -14.67
C GLN A 41 21.81 1.15 -14.95
N ARG A 42 22.19 -0.05 -14.47
CA ARG A 42 23.49 -0.65 -14.75
C ARG A 42 23.69 -0.84 -16.25
N ILE A 43 22.71 -1.42 -16.94
CA ILE A 43 22.81 -1.69 -18.38
C ILE A 43 22.91 -0.38 -19.18
N ARG A 44 22.10 0.62 -18.85
CA ARG A 44 22.15 1.95 -19.48
C ARG A 44 23.50 2.65 -19.32
N SER A 45 24.23 2.38 -18.22
CA SER A 45 25.56 2.95 -17.97
C SER A 45 26.68 2.34 -18.81
N MET A 46 26.41 1.22 -19.51
CA MET A 46 27.42 0.58 -20.37
C MET A 46 27.67 1.40 -21.65
N SER A 47 28.81 1.16 -22.28
CA SER A 47 29.18 1.80 -23.53
C SER A 47 28.37 1.21 -24.70
N TRP A 48 27.27 1.84 -25.07
CA TRP A 48 26.45 1.42 -26.22
C TRP A 48 26.69 2.32 -27.44
N PRO A 49 26.50 1.79 -28.66
CA PRO A 49 26.33 2.64 -29.84
C PRO A 49 25.24 3.68 -29.60
N LYS A 50 25.44 4.92 -30.07
CA LYS A 50 24.53 6.06 -29.79
C LYS A 50 23.07 5.77 -30.12
N TRP A 51 22.84 5.10 -31.25
CA TRP A 51 21.51 4.74 -31.73
C TRP A 51 20.84 3.70 -30.82
N LEU A 52 21.57 2.69 -30.36
CA LEU A 52 21.07 1.66 -29.43
C LEU A 52 20.81 2.24 -28.03
N ARG A 53 21.65 3.18 -27.59
CA ARG A 53 21.49 3.87 -26.31
C ARG A 53 20.20 4.68 -26.24
N LEU A 54 19.78 5.25 -27.37
CA LEU A 54 18.57 6.06 -27.47
C LEU A 54 17.34 5.28 -26.99
N ASP A 55 17.22 4.00 -27.35
CA ASP A 55 16.08 3.16 -26.94
C ASP A 55 16.03 2.97 -25.42
N LEU A 56 17.18 2.79 -24.75
CA LEU A 56 17.25 2.70 -23.29
C LEU A 56 16.90 4.03 -22.60
N GLU A 57 17.22 5.17 -23.22
CA GLU A 57 16.87 6.50 -22.74
C GLU A 57 15.37 6.76 -22.92
N GLN A 58 14.80 6.43 -24.08
CA GLN A 58 13.36 6.53 -24.34
C GLN A 58 12.55 5.65 -23.38
N TYR A 59 13.00 4.43 -23.11
CA TYR A 59 12.39 3.59 -22.07
C TYR A 59 12.50 4.24 -20.68
N ALA A 60 13.63 4.86 -20.34
CA ALA A 60 13.80 5.48 -19.04
C ALA A 60 12.78 6.61 -18.79
N ASP A 61 12.46 7.37 -19.84
CA ASP A 61 11.53 8.50 -19.80
C ASP A 61 10.06 8.06 -19.87
N THR A 62 9.73 7.15 -20.79
CA THR A 62 8.34 6.76 -21.08
C THR A 62 7.85 5.58 -20.26
N LYS A 63 8.78 4.72 -19.80
CA LYS A 63 8.50 3.36 -19.29
C LYS A 63 7.75 2.47 -20.28
N ASP A 64 7.80 2.78 -21.58
CA ASP A 64 7.17 1.97 -22.62
C ASP A 64 8.07 0.79 -23.00
N ARG A 65 7.60 -0.41 -22.68
CA ARG A 65 8.27 -1.69 -22.93
C ARG A 65 8.70 -1.86 -24.40
N GLN A 66 8.00 -1.25 -25.36
CA GLN A 66 8.35 -1.34 -26.78
C GLN A 66 9.79 -0.91 -27.07
N TYR A 67 10.30 0.11 -26.37
CA TYR A 67 11.68 0.56 -26.56
C TYR A 67 12.71 -0.49 -26.12
N LEU A 68 12.41 -1.31 -25.09
CA LEU A 68 13.29 -2.42 -24.73
C LEU A 68 13.25 -3.54 -25.77
N GLU A 69 12.08 -3.80 -26.37
CA GLU A 69 11.95 -4.79 -27.45
C GLU A 69 12.73 -4.36 -28.70
N VAL A 70 12.63 -3.09 -29.08
CA VAL A 70 13.39 -2.50 -30.19
C VAL A 70 14.89 -2.56 -29.90
N PHE A 71 15.31 -2.21 -28.68
CA PHE A 71 16.71 -2.33 -28.24
C PHE A 71 17.24 -3.75 -28.44
N VAL A 72 16.49 -4.78 -27.98
CA VAL A 72 16.92 -6.18 -28.10
C VAL A 72 17.02 -6.59 -29.56
N TYR A 73 16.00 -6.29 -30.36
CA TYR A 73 15.98 -6.59 -31.80
C TYR A 73 17.20 -5.98 -32.52
N GLN A 74 17.47 -4.72 -32.22
CA GLN A 74 18.61 -3.99 -32.77
C GLN A 74 19.97 -4.54 -32.30
N ALA A 75 20.09 -4.91 -31.02
CA ALA A 75 21.31 -5.49 -30.47
C ALA A 75 21.62 -6.87 -31.05
N GLU A 76 20.58 -7.66 -31.38
CA GLU A 76 20.71 -8.93 -32.07
C GLU A 76 21.26 -8.78 -33.49
N ALA A 77 20.84 -7.73 -34.21
CA ALA A 77 21.34 -7.45 -35.56
C ALA A 77 22.86 -7.16 -35.60
N VAL A 78 23.43 -6.74 -34.47
CA VAL A 78 24.87 -6.44 -34.32
C VAL A 78 25.56 -7.35 -33.31
N TRP A 79 24.97 -8.51 -33.00
CA TRP A 79 25.36 -9.39 -31.89
C TRP A 79 26.85 -9.73 -31.83
N GLU A 80 27.45 -10.04 -32.98
CA GLU A 80 28.85 -10.43 -33.11
C GLU A 80 29.82 -9.27 -32.81
N SER A 81 29.36 -8.02 -32.96
CA SER A 81 30.16 -6.83 -32.63
C SER A 81 30.09 -6.44 -31.15
N LEU A 82 29.20 -7.06 -30.38
CA LEU A 82 29.03 -6.78 -28.96
C LEU A 82 30.07 -7.54 -28.12
N THR A 83 30.56 -6.88 -27.09
CA THR A 83 31.40 -7.53 -26.07
C THR A 83 30.60 -8.58 -25.29
N PRO A 84 31.24 -9.60 -24.70
CA PRO A 84 30.55 -10.61 -23.90
C PRO A 84 29.69 -10.01 -22.77
N LYS A 85 30.15 -8.89 -22.16
CA LYS A 85 29.36 -8.18 -21.14
C LYS A 85 28.09 -7.55 -21.71
N GLN A 86 28.16 -6.97 -22.91
CA GLN A 86 26.98 -6.40 -23.58
C GLN A 86 26.02 -7.49 -24.03
N GLN A 87 26.52 -8.63 -24.52
CA GLN A 87 25.69 -9.78 -24.87
C GLN A 87 24.91 -10.29 -23.65
N MET A 88 25.56 -10.40 -22.48
CA MET A 88 24.86 -10.72 -21.23
C MET A 88 23.80 -9.67 -20.86
N ALA A 89 24.12 -8.38 -21.01
CA ALA A 89 23.15 -7.31 -20.75
C ALA A 89 21.91 -7.38 -21.66
N VAL A 90 22.07 -7.76 -22.93
CA VAL A 90 20.93 -7.98 -23.84
C VAL A 90 20.06 -9.15 -23.37
N GLN A 91 20.67 -10.25 -22.89
CA GLN A 91 19.92 -11.37 -22.32
C GLN A 91 19.18 -10.98 -21.04
N GLU A 92 19.79 -10.15 -20.18
CA GLU A 92 19.12 -9.60 -19.00
C GLU A 92 17.95 -8.69 -19.38
N ILE A 93 18.07 -7.87 -20.42
CA ILE A 93 16.94 -7.08 -20.93
C ILE A 93 15.83 -7.98 -21.47
N ARG A 94 16.14 -9.08 -22.18
CA ARG A 94 15.12 -10.06 -22.59
C ARG A 94 14.35 -10.62 -21.40
N ARG A 95 15.07 -10.96 -20.32
CA ARG A 95 14.44 -11.41 -19.07
C ARG A 95 13.55 -10.32 -18.46
N VAL A 96 14.02 -9.07 -18.41
CA VAL A 96 13.23 -7.92 -17.93
C VAL A 96 11.96 -7.73 -18.77
N ILE A 97 12.03 -7.87 -20.09
CA ILE A 97 10.85 -7.77 -20.97
C ILE A 97 9.83 -8.86 -20.62
N GLN A 98 10.30 -10.09 -20.40
CA GLN A 98 9.43 -11.21 -20.03
C GLN A 98 8.76 -10.98 -18.67
N GLU A 99 9.52 -10.55 -17.67
CA GLU A 99 9.00 -10.20 -16.34
C GLU A 99 7.96 -9.07 -16.42
N LEU A 100 8.17 -8.06 -17.27
CA LEU A 100 7.19 -6.99 -17.48
C LEU A 100 5.89 -7.49 -18.13
N ARG A 101 5.96 -8.47 -19.04
CA ARG A 101 4.77 -9.10 -19.64
C ARG A 101 3.99 -9.91 -18.60
N GLU A 102 4.70 -10.66 -17.76
CA GLU A 102 4.09 -11.43 -16.67
C GLU A 102 3.43 -10.49 -15.65
N GLU A 103 4.09 -9.37 -15.33
CA GLU A 103 3.52 -8.37 -14.43
C GLU A 103 2.25 -7.71 -15.00
N GLU A 104 2.16 -7.48 -16.31
CA GLU A 104 0.92 -6.99 -16.94
C GLU A 104 -0.26 -7.96 -16.68
N MET A 105 0.00 -9.27 -16.72
CA MET A 105 -0.98 -10.31 -16.39
C MET A 105 -1.30 -10.34 -14.90
N ASP A 106 -0.30 -10.24 -14.03
CA ASP A 106 -0.48 -10.19 -12.57
C ASP A 106 -1.29 -8.96 -12.15
N ARG A 107 -1.10 -7.81 -12.79
CA ARG A 107 -1.92 -6.61 -12.56
C ARG A 107 -3.39 -6.84 -12.86
N SER A 108 -3.70 -7.65 -13.88
CA SER A 108 -5.09 -8.04 -14.18
C SER A 108 -5.67 -8.90 -13.06
N TYR A 109 -4.89 -9.87 -12.58
CA TYR A 109 -5.27 -10.73 -11.46
C TYR A 109 -5.50 -9.93 -10.17
N LEU A 110 -4.59 -9.02 -9.81
CA LEU A 110 -4.73 -8.14 -8.64
C LEU A 110 -5.96 -7.24 -8.72
N ARG A 111 -6.32 -6.76 -9.93
CA ARG A 111 -7.57 -6.01 -10.14
C ARG A 111 -8.80 -6.89 -9.91
N SER A 112 -8.75 -8.17 -10.26
CA SER A 112 -9.81 -9.12 -9.95
C SER A 112 -9.92 -9.32 -8.45
N MET A 113 -8.82 -9.61 -7.76
CA MET A 113 -8.80 -9.76 -6.30
C MET A 113 -9.36 -8.52 -5.59
N ALA A 114 -8.96 -7.32 -6.01
CA ALA A 114 -9.47 -6.08 -5.45
C ALA A 114 -10.99 -5.89 -5.71
N ARG A 115 -11.49 -6.36 -6.86
CA ARG A 115 -12.93 -6.38 -7.18
C ARG A 115 -13.68 -7.35 -6.26
N ASP A 116 -13.13 -8.53 -6.03
CA ASP A 116 -13.75 -9.56 -5.20
C ASP A 116 -13.79 -9.09 -3.74
N MET A 117 -12.71 -8.48 -3.24
CA MET A 117 -12.69 -7.84 -1.92
C MET A 117 -13.73 -6.72 -1.78
N LEU A 118 -13.89 -5.87 -2.79
CA LEU A 118 -14.94 -4.84 -2.80
C LEU A 118 -16.34 -5.46 -2.75
N PHE A 119 -16.55 -6.60 -3.41
CA PHE A 119 -17.80 -7.34 -3.36
C PHE A 119 -18.04 -7.92 -1.96
N THR A 120 -17.05 -8.56 -1.34
CA THR A 120 -17.12 -9.05 0.05
C THR A 120 -17.48 -7.93 1.00
N LEU A 121 -16.79 -6.78 0.92
CA LEU A 121 -17.10 -5.58 1.71
C LEU A 121 -18.54 -5.07 1.48
N ALA A 122 -19.02 -5.11 0.24
CA ALA A 122 -20.39 -4.73 -0.07
C ALA A 122 -21.41 -5.70 0.54
N GLN A 123 -21.16 -7.02 0.51
CA GLN A 123 -22.01 -8.00 1.17
C GLN A 123 -22.03 -7.79 2.68
N MET A 124 -20.86 -7.64 3.30
CA MET A 124 -20.74 -7.30 4.72
C MET A 124 -21.59 -6.06 5.06
N SER A 125 -21.51 -5.00 4.24
CA SER A 125 -22.30 -3.75 4.44
C SER A 125 -23.80 -3.96 4.43
N ARG A 126 -24.30 -4.96 3.68
CA ARG A 126 -25.72 -5.31 3.63
C ARG A 126 -26.18 -6.08 4.87
N TYR A 127 -25.28 -6.80 5.54
CA TYR A 127 -25.59 -7.55 6.78
C TYR A 127 -25.62 -6.68 8.05
N GLY A 128 -25.49 -5.35 7.93
CA GLY A 128 -25.98 -4.39 8.94
C GLY A 128 -25.11 -4.14 10.18
N ALA A 129 -23.99 -4.85 10.37
CA ALA A 129 -23.09 -4.68 11.53
C ALA A 129 -21.67 -4.24 11.12
N VAL A 130 -21.54 -3.37 10.12
CA VAL A 130 -20.21 -3.04 9.57
C VAL A 130 -19.50 -1.95 10.36
N GLN A 131 -18.33 -2.30 10.88
CA GLN A 131 -17.36 -1.39 11.48
C GLN A 131 -17.03 -0.25 10.50
N GLU A 132 -17.02 1.01 10.98
CA GLU A 132 -16.71 2.21 10.18
C GLU A 132 -15.41 2.09 9.36
N ARG A 133 -14.44 1.29 9.84
CA ARG A 133 -13.18 0.97 9.14
C ARG A 133 -13.41 0.32 7.78
N LEU A 134 -14.31 -0.66 7.69
CA LEU A 134 -14.60 -1.41 6.45
C LEU A 134 -15.38 -0.57 5.44
N LEU A 135 -16.22 0.35 5.92
CA LEU A 135 -16.92 1.33 5.06
C LEU A 135 -15.93 2.34 4.46
N TRP A 136 -14.98 2.81 5.26
CA TRP A 136 -13.91 3.69 4.80
C TRP A 136 -12.99 3.00 3.79
N GLU A 137 -12.52 1.77 4.07
CA GLU A 137 -11.71 0.97 3.14
C GLU A 137 -12.43 0.70 1.82
N ARG A 138 -13.75 0.47 1.84
CA ARG A 138 -14.58 0.37 0.63
C ARG A 138 -14.60 1.68 -0.16
N GLU A 139 -14.79 2.82 0.51
CA GLU A 139 -14.78 4.12 -0.16
C GLU A 139 -13.42 4.45 -0.79
N GLU A 140 -12.32 4.17 -0.07
CA GLU A 140 -10.96 4.35 -0.55
C GLU A 140 -10.73 3.52 -1.82
N LEU A 141 -10.97 2.20 -1.75
CA LEU A 141 -10.81 1.27 -2.88
C LEU A 141 -11.74 1.61 -4.07
N SER A 142 -12.94 2.14 -3.80
CA SER A 142 -13.89 2.59 -4.82
C SER A 142 -13.42 3.87 -5.52
N ARG A 143 -12.87 4.84 -4.79
CA ARG A 143 -12.30 6.08 -5.37
C ARG A 143 -11.08 5.79 -6.24
N HIS A 144 -10.25 4.84 -5.83
CA HIS A 144 -9.05 4.46 -6.57
C HIS A 144 -9.29 3.54 -7.78
N ARG A 145 -10.53 3.06 -7.97
CA ARG A 145 -10.95 2.32 -9.17
C ARG A 145 -10.97 3.18 -10.45
N VAL A 146 -10.93 4.50 -10.33
CA VAL A 146 -11.13 5.43 -11.47
C VAL A 146 -9.83 5.88 -12.15
N THR A 147 -8.64 5.61 -11.60
CA THR A 147 -7.39 6.11 -12.21
C THR A 147 -6.24 5.11 -12.14
N ARG A 148 -5.47 5.08 -13.24
CA ARG A 148 -4.26 4.30 -13.58
C ARG A 148 -3.52 3.63 -12.41
N ALA A 149 -2.89 2.49 -12.71
CA ALA A 149 -2.12 1.60 -11.82
C ALA A 149 -1.28 2.28 -10.70
N ALA A 150 -0.72 3.47 -10.94
CA ALA A 150 -0.03 4.27 -9.92
C ALA A 150 -0.93 4.66 -8.72
N ALA A 151 -2.21 4.96 -8.93
CA ALA A 151 -3.15 5.34 -7.86
C ALA A 151 -3.62 4.13 -7.03
N VAL A 152 -3.64 2.94 -7.63
CA VAL A 152 -3.92 1.68 -6.94
C VAL A 152 -2.73 1.31 -6.06
N GLN A 153 -1.52 1.42 -6.58
CA GLN A 153 -0.29 1.23 -5.82
C GLN A 153 -0.15 2.26 -4.69
N GLU A 154 -0.41 3.54 -4.94
CA GLU A 154 -0.40 4.59 -3.90
C GLU A 154 -1.47 4.36 -2.82
N ALA A 155 -2.68 3.92 -3.19
CA ALA A 155 -3.71 3.55 -2.22
C ALA A 155 -3.30 2.35 -1.36
N LEU A 156 -2.65 1.36 -1.97
CA LEU A 156 -2.19 0.15 -1.28
C LEU A 156 -0.97 0.41 -0.41
N GLU A 157 -0.05 1.29 -0.83
CA GLU A 157 1.06 1.79 -0.03
C GLU A 157 0.56 2.62 1.16
N ARG A 158 -0.47 3.46 0.97
CA ARG A 158 -1.14 4.18 2.06
C ARG A 158 -1.83 3.23 3.04
N LEU A 159 -2.51 2.20 2.55
CA LEU A 159 -3.13 1.17 3.40
C LEU A 159 -2.09 0.34 4.16
N ALA A 160 -0.95 0.02 3.53
CA ALA A 160 0.16 -0.71 4.16
C ALA A 160 0.91 0.15 5.19
N ALA A 161 1.09 1.45 4.92
CA ALA A 161 1.68 2.41 5.86
C ALA A 161 0.75 2.70 7.04
N GLN A 162 -0.57 2.69 6.82
CA GLN A 162 -1.55 2.80 7.90
C GLN A 162 -1.54 1.58 8.84
N GLU A 163 -1.30 0.37 8.33
CA GLU A 163 -1.26 -0.85 9.15
C GLU A 163 -0.04 -0.88 10.08
N SER A 164 1.17 -0.57 9.58
CA SER A 164 2.34 -0.49 10.47
C SER A 164 2.22 0.63 11.50
N PHE A 165 1.55 1.72 11.14
CA PHE A 165 1.33 2.87 12.00
C PHE A 165 0.25 2.65 13.07
N GLU A 166 -0.85 1.95 12.73
CA GLU A 166 -1.92 1.63 13.68
C GLU A 166 -1.47 0.55 14.69
N ASP A 167 -0.69 -0.44 14.27
CA ASP A 167 -0.14 -1.46 15.15
C ASP A 167 0.92 -0.87 16.10
N GLU A 168 1.80 0.01 15.59
CA GLU A 168 2.77 0.75 16.41
C GLU A 168 2.05 1.70 17.38
N LEU A 169 1.00 2.39 16.93
CA LEU A 169 0.16 3.26 17.76
C LEU A 169 -0.58 2.49 18.86
N LEU A 170 -1.10 1.30 18.56
CA LEU A 170 -1.75 0.44 19.54
C LEU A 170 -0.75 -0.02 20.61
N ALA A 171 0.46 -0.41 20.21
CA ALA A 171 1.53 -0.80 21.13
C ALA A 171 1.96 0.36 22.04
N LEU A 172 2.07 1.58 21.50
CA LEU A 172 2.38 2.80 22.25
C LEU A 172 1.25 3.19 23.22
N LEU A 173 0.00 3.10 22.77
CA LEU A 173 -1.17 3.36 23.59
C LEU A 173 -1.34 2.32 24.72
N SER A 174 -0.94 1.08 24.49
CA SER A 174 -0.98 0.00 25.47
C SER A 174 0.23 -0.01 26.42
N GLY A 175 1.24 0.83 26.17
CA GLY A 175 2.47 0.89 26.96
C GLY A 175 3.45 -0.25 26.69
N GLU A 176 3.27 -0.97 25.59
CA GLU A 176 4.06 -2.16 25.21
C GLU A 176 5.32 -1.82 24.39
N ALA A 177 5.46 -0.57 23.93
CA ALA A 177 6.60 -0.09 23.16
C ALA A 177 7.34 1.04 23.90
N GLU A 178 8.68 1.08 23.81
CA GLU A 178 9.46 2.23 24.29
C GLU A 178 9.03 3.52 23.56
N GLU A 179 8.75 4.58 24.33
CA GLU A 179 8.30 5.86 23.79
C GLU A 179 9.37 6.49 22.89
N ARG A 180 9.20 6.37 21.56
CA ARG A 180 9.98 7.17 20.61
C ARG A 180 9.70 8.67 20.84
N PRO A 181 10.71 9.56 20.84
CA PRO A 181 10.54 11.01 21.08
C PRO A 181 9.48 11.66 20.17
N ARG A 182 9.38 11.20 18.92
CA ARG A 182 8.45 11.66 17.87
C ARG A 182 6.97 11.39 18.20
N VAL A 183 6.69 10.37 19.00
CA VAL A 183 5.34 9.98 19.42
C VAL A 183 4.93 10.74 20.69
N ARG A 184 5.89 11.01 21.58
CA ARG A 184 5.72 11.72 22.86
C ARG A 184 5.00 13.07 22.71
N VAL A 185 5.35 13.84 21.67
CA VAL A 185 4.79 15.18 21.41
C VAL A 185 3.30 15.12 21.01
N SER A 186 2.85 14.03 20.39
CA SER A 186 1.50 13.87 19.84
C SER A 186 0.47 13.41 20.88
N PHE A 187 0.92 12.70 21.92
CA PHE A 187 0.06 12.17 22.98
C PHE A 187 -0.37 13.24 23.99
N HIS A 188 0.46 14.24 24.27
CA HIS A 188 0.14 15.33 25.21
C HIS A 188 -1.03 16.23 24.75
N GLN A 189 -1.43 16.14 23.48
CA GLN A 189 -2.53 16.94 22.93
C GLN A 189 -3.90 16.24 23.03
N LEU A 190 -3.92 14.94 23.35
CA LEU A 190 -5.13 14.13 23.50
C LEU A 190 -5.63 14.20 24.94
N SER A 191 -6.93 14.48 25.12
CA SER A 191 -7.52 14.32 26.45
C SER A 191 -7.59 12.82 26.83
N PRO A 192 -7.65 12.45 28.12
CA PRO A 192 -7.75 11.05 28.55
C PRO A 192 -8.89 10.30 27.85
N GLN A 193 -10.07 10.94 27.76
CA GLN A 193 -11.23 10.39 27.05
C GLN A 193 -11.03 10.26 25.54
N GLN A 194 -10.23 11.13 24.90
CA GLN A 194 -9.88 11.01 23.48
C GLN A 194 -8.89 9.88 23.25
N CYS A 195 -7.92 9.73 24.15
CA CYS A 195 -6.92 8.66 24.12
C CYS A 195 -7.61 7.30 24.28
N GLU A 196 -8.48 7.16 25.26
CA GLU A 196 -9.17 5.90 25.55
C GLU A 196 -10.21 5.54 24.49
N ALA A 197 -10.98 6.52 23.98
CA ALA A 197 -11.86 6.30 22.84
C ALA A 197 -11.09 5.88 21.58
N LEU A 198 -9.89 6.44 21.36
CA LEU A 198 -9.03 6.09 20.23
C LEU A 198 -8.47 4.66 20.38
N LYS A 199 -8.05 4.26 21.59
CA LYS A 199 -7.64 2.87 21.91
C LYS A 199 -8.73 1.87 21.57
N LEU A 200 -9.93 2.09 22.10
CA LEU A 200 -11.07 1.19 21.88
C LEU A 200 -11.46 1.14 20.40
N ALA A 201 -11.38 2.27 19.69
CA ALA A 201 -11.62 2.30 18.25
C ALA A 201 -10.58 1.49 17.44
N LEU A 202 -9.30 1.53 17.85
CA LEU A 202 -8.23 0.76 17.21
C LEU A 202 -8.33 -0.75 17.53
N GLN A 203 -8.82 -1.10 18.73
CA GLN A 203 -9.16 -2.47 19.12
C GLN A 203 -10.42 -3.03 18.41
N GLY A 204 -11.10 -2.22 17.60
CA GLY A 204 -12.22 -2.65 16.76
C GLY A 204 -13.61 -2.48 17.38
N PHE A 205 -13.72 -1.81 18.54
CA PHE A 205 -15.01 -1.51 19.14
C PHE A 205 -15.79 -0.46 18.33
N SER A 206 -17.09 -0.68 18.17
CA SER A 206 -18.01 0.24 17.50
C SER A 206 -18.24 1.50 18.34
N ARG A 207 -18.71 2.60 17.72
CA ARG A 207 -19.05 3.85 18.44
C ARG A 207 -20.08 3.65 19.54
N LYS A 208 -20.97 2.66 19.39
CA LYS A 208 -21.97 2.32 20.39
C LYS A 208 -21.32 1.64 21.60
N GLU A 209 -20.45 0.66 21.36
CA GLU A 209 -19.69 -0.03 22.41
C GLU A 209 -18.72 0.93 23.11
N ILE A 210 -18.01 1.79 22.37
CA ILE A 210 -17.14 2.83 22.95
C ILE A 210 -17.95 3.79 23.83
N ALA A 211 -19.16 4.18 23.39
CA ALA A 211 -20.02 5.05 24.18
C ALA A 211 -20.50 4.38 25.48
N GLU A 212 -20.82 3.09 25.42
CA GLU A 212 -21.20 2.29 26.59
C GLU A 212 -20.01 2.11 27.54
N MET A 213 -18.82 1.77 27.04
CA MET A 213 -17.60 1.58 27.83
C MET A 213 -17.05 2.86 28.47
N LEU A 214 -17.21 4.00 27.79
CA LEU A 214 -16.79 5.31 28.30
C LEU A 214 -17.91 6.04 29.07
N HIS A 215 -19.08 5.43 29.21
CA HIS A 215 -20.27 6.04 29.83
C HIS A 215 -20.63 7.41 29.26
N VAL A 216 -20.57 7.56 27.94
CA VAL A 216 -20.92 8.78 27.21
C VAL A 216 -22.01 8.53 26.17
N ARG A 217 -22.59 9.60 25.61
CA ARG A 217 -23.50 9.47 24.47
C ARG A 217 -22.73 9.06 23.21
N LYS A 218 -23.36 8.30 22.31
CA LYS A 218 -22.78 7.89 21.01
C LYS A 218 -22.16 9.05 20.22
N GLY A 219 -22.85 10.19 20.16
CA GLY A 219 -22.33 11.39 19.49
C GLY A 219 -21.07 11.96 20.16
N THR A 220 -20.95 11.82 21.49
CA THR A 220 -19.76 12.24 22.23
C THR A 220 -18.59 11.29 21.97
N ALA A 221 -18.83 9.96 21.96
CA ALA A 221 -17.82 8.97 21.59
C ALA A 221 -17.29 9.19 20.16
N ASP A 222 -18.17 9.51 19.22
CA ASP A 222 -17.81 9.85 17.84
C ASP A 222 -16.93 11.12 17.78
N VAL A 223 -17.31 12.17 18.51
CA VAL A 223 -16.51 13.39 18.63
C VAL A 223 -15.13 13.09 19.26
N HIS A 224 -15.05 12.26 20.30
CA HIS A 224 -13.79 11.90 20.93
C HIS A 224 -12.85 11.17 19.98
N VAL A 225 -13.35 10.18 19.21
CA VAL A 225 -12.50 9.46 18.26
C VAL A 225 -12.13 10.30 17.06
N ARG A 226 -13.06 11.08 16.51
CA ARG A 226 -12.78 11.98 15.39
C ARG A 226 -11.75 13.05 15.77
N ARG A 227 -11.91 13.71 16.93
CA ARG A 227 -10.95 14.70 17.42
C ARG A 227 -9.62 14.05 17.80
N GLY A 228 -9.65 12.86 18.39
CA GLY A 228 -8.45 12.09 18.71
C GLY A 228 -7.63 11.77 17.47
N ARG A 229 -8.25 11.18 16.43
CA ARG A 229 -7.61 10.92 15.13
C ARG A 229 -7.05 12.17 14.48
N LYS A 230 -7.79 13.27 14.47
CA LYS A 230 -7.33 14.53 13.85
C LYS A 230 -6.12 15.11 14.57
N LYS A 231 -6.16 15.19 15.89
CA LYS A 231 -5.04 15.70 16.70
C LYS A 231 -3.80 14.81 16.57
N PHE A 232 -4.00 13.50 16.60
CA PHE A 232 -2.92 12.54 16.45
C PHE A 232 -2.27 12.63 15.06
N LYS A 233 -3.06 12.70 13.99
CA LYS A 233 -2.56 12.89 12.62
C LYS A 233 -1.78 14.20 12.48
N ASN A 234 -2.28 15.28 13.06
CA ASN A 234 -1.60 16.57 13.01
C ASN A 234 -0.29 16.56 13.82
N GLY A 235 -0.25 15.90 14.99
CA GLY A 235 0.96 15.75 15.78
C GLY A 235 2.03 14.91 15.08
N VAL A 236 1.62 13.82 14.43
CA VAL A 236 2.53 12.96 13.64
C VAL A 236 3.04 13.68 12.40
N GLN A 237 2.18 14.40 11.68
CA GLN A 237 2.61 15.22 10.54
C GLN A 237 3.61 16.29 10.98
N LEU A 238 3.32 17.00 12.08
CA LEU A 238 4.23 18.00 12.65
C LEU A 238 5.57 17.38 13.08
N ALA A 239 5.56 16.17 13.63
CA ALA A 239 6.79 15.45 14.02
C ALA A 239 7.61 14.93 12.82
N LEU A 240 6.95 14.67 11.69
CA LEU A 240 7.61 14.36 10.42
C LEU A 240 8.21 15.63 9.81
N ASP A 241 7.45 16.72 9.80
CA ASP A 241 7.88 18.02 9.26
C ASP A 241 9.03 18.65 10.08
N LEU A 242 9.07 18.41 11.39
CA LEU A 242 10.16 18.84 12.28
C LEU A 242 11.34 17.83 12.33
N GLY A 243 11.15 16.63 11.77
CA GLY A 243 12.16 15.56 11.76
C GLY A 243 13.20 15.68 10.65
N ASP A 244 13.05 16.67 9.77
CA ASP A 244 14.01 17.05 8.72
C ASP A 244 14.95 18.20 9.15
N ASP A 245 14.74 18.78 10.34
CA ASP A 245 15.57 19.85 10.93
C ASP A 245 16.15 19.42 12.30
N GLU A 246 17.03 18.41 12.30
CA GLU A 246 18.12 18.33 13.28
C GLU A 246 19.43 18.00 12.53
N PRO A 247 20.55 18.68 12.82
CA PRO A 247 21.80 18.65 12.04
C PRO A 247 22.56 17.31 12.08
#